data_AF-A0A379WPL4-F1
#
_entry.id   AF-A0A379WPL4-F1
#
_cell.length_a   1.000
_cell.length_b   1.000
_cell.length_c   1.000
_cell.angle_alpha   90.00
_cell.angle_beta   90.00
_cell.angle_gamma   90.00
#
_symmetry.space_group_name_H-M   'P 1'
#
loop_
_entity.id
_entity.type
_entity.pdbx_description
1 polymer ?
#
loop_
_entity_poly.entity_id
_entity_poly.type
_entity_poly.pdbx_seq_one_letter_code
_entity_poly.pdbx_strand_id
1 'polypeptide(L)' 'MVEQRRLASTEWVDIVNEDNEVIAQSSREQMRAQRLRHRATYIVVHDGMGKILVQRRTETKDFLPVC' A
#
# COMPACT_ATOMS: atom_id res chain seq x y z
N MET A 1 11.27 17.50 -0.54
CA MET A 1 10.68 16.30 0.09
C MET A 1 9.23 16.49 0.62
N VAL A 2 8.71 17.70 0.75
CA VAL A 2 7.32 17.94 1.25
C VAL A 2 6.25 17.59 0.20
N GLU A 3 6.57 17.76 -1.07
CA GLU A 3 5.62 17.65 -2.19
C GLU A 3 5.17 16.21 -2.48
N GLN A 4 6.07 15.23 -2.31
CA GLN A 4 5.75 13.80 -2.47
C GLN A 4 4.76 13.29 -1.41
N ARG A 5 4.74 13.85 -0.20
CA ARG A 5 3.78 13.48 0.86
C ARG A 5 2.36 13.92 0.54
N ARG A 6 2.18 15.07 -0.14
CA ARG A 6 0.86 15.64 -0.47
C ARG A 6 0.12 14.87 -1.56
N LEU A 7 0.85 14.25 -2.49
CA LEU A 7 0.23 13.44 -3.54
C LEU A 7 -0.24 12.07 -3.01
N ALA A 8 0.51 11.47 -2.08
CA ALA A 8 0.15 10.19 -1.46
C ALA A 8 -1.09 10.26 -0.54
N SER A 9 -1.39 11.43 0.03
CA SER A 9 -2.65 11.66 0.79
C SER A 9 -3.88 11.89 -0.10
N THR A 10 -3.67 12.11 -1.41
CA THR A 10 -4.75 12.32 -2.40
C THR A 10 -5.11 11.04 -3.15
N GLU A 11 -4.46 9.92 -2.82
CA GLU A 11 -4.69 8.62 -3.44
C GLU A 11 -6.03 8.02 -2.96
N TRP A 12 -6.88 7.66 -3.92
CA TRP A 12 -8.12 6.93 -3.68
C TRP A 12 -7.91 5.44 -3.95
N VAL A 13 -8.54 4.60 -3.16
CA VAL A 13 -8.47 3.14 -3.27
C VAL A 13 -9.86 2.52 -3.22
N ASP A 14 -10.04 1.43 -3.96
CA ASP A 14 -11.26 0.63 -3.92
C ASP A 14 -11.32 -0.14 -2.59
N ILE A 15 -12.50 -0.08 -1.96
CA ILE A 15 -12.85 -0.88 -0.79
C ILE A 15 -13.68 -2.06 -1.27
N VAL A 16 -13.30 -3.25 -0.80
CA VAL A 16 -13.88 -4.51 -1.27
C VAL A 16 -14.55 -5.30 -0.15
N ASN A 17 -15.58 -6.07 -0.52
CA ASN A 17 -16.17 -7.07 0.36
C ASN A 17 -15.28 -8.33 0.47
N GLU A 18 -15.80 -9.40 1.06
CA GLU A 18 -15.07 -10.65 1.27
C GLU A 18 -14.84 -11.43 -0.02
N ASP A 19 -15.74 -11.28 -0.98
CA ASP A 19 -15.66 -11.87 -2.32
C ASP A 19 -14.82 -11.01 -3.29
N ASN A 20 -14.11 -10.01 -2.76
CA ASN A 20 -13.26 -9.09 -3.51
C ASN A 20 -14.03 -8.26 -4.56
N GLU A 21 -15.32 -8.02 -4.36
CA GLU A 21 -16.12 -7.12 -5.17
C GLU A 21 -16.01 -5.69 -4.63
N VAL A 22 -15.96 -4.70 -5.53
CA VAL A 22 -15.83 -3.29 -5.13
C VAL A 22 -17.18 -2.78 -4.62
N ILE A 23 -17.19 -2.26 -3.39
CA ILE A 23 -18.40 -1.76 -2.72
C ILE A 23 -18.35 -0.25 -2.44
N ALA A 24 -17.16 0.35 -2.44
CA ALA A 24 -16.96 1.78 -2.22
C ALA A 24 -15.55 2.21 -2.67
N GLN A 25 -15.27 3.51 -2.59
CA GLN A 25 -13.93 4.07 -2.67
C GLN A 25 -13.65 4.92 -1.44
N SER A 26 -12.39 4.97 -1.01
CA SER A 26 -11.95 5.74 0.14
C SER A 26 -10.59 6.38 -0.14
N SER A 27 -10.28 7.50 0.50
CA SER A 27 -8.89 7.95 0.53
C SER A 27 -8.01 6.88 1.21
N ARG A 28 -6.75 6.82 0.81
CA ARG A 28 -5.77 5.88 1.37
C ARG A 28 -5.55 6.12 2.86
N GLU A 29 -5.61 7.37 3.31
CA GLU A 29 -5.55 7.75 4.72
C GLU A 29 -6.72 7.14 5.50
N GLN A 30 -7.96 7.34 5.04
CA GLN A 30 -9.14 6.81 5.70
C GLN A 30 -9.17 5.27 5.69
N MET A 31 -8.79 4.65 4.57
CA MET A 31 -8.67 3.19 4.47
C MET A 31 -7.75 2.63 5.55
N ARG A 32 -6.60 3.28 5.81
CA ARG A 32 -5.65 2.85 6.85
C ARG A 32 -6.20 3.10 8.25
N ALA A 33 -6.78 4.28 8.49
CA ALA A 33 -7.34 4.65 9.80
C ALA A 33 -8.47 3.69 10.22
N GLN A 34 -9.33 3.29 9.28
CA GLN A 34 -10.50 2.44 9.53
C GLN A 34 -10.24 0.95 9.24
N ARG A 35 -9.01 0.60 8.80
CA ARG A 35 -8.62 -0.78 8.44
C ARG A 35 -9.55 -1.42 7.40
N LEU A 36 -9.96 -0.65 6.40
CA LEU A 36 -10.87 -1.11 5.36
C LEU A 36 -10.17 -2.12 4.44
N ARG A 37 -10.90 -3.18 4.07
CA ARG A 37 -10.41 -4.21 3.13
C ARG A 37 -10.26 -3.58 1.74
N HIS A 38 -9.08 -3.74 1.16
CA HIS A 38 -8.69 -3.14 -0.12
C HIS A 38 -7.79 -4.11 -0.89
N ARG A 39 -7.58 -3.83 -2.17
CA ARG A 39 -6.70 -4.61 -3.04
C ARG A 39 -5.24 -4.14 -2.91
N ALA A 40 -4.31 -5.06 -3.13
CA ALA A 40 -2.88 -4.77 -3.19
C ALA A 40 -2.19 -5.75 -4.16
N THR A 41 -1.12 -5.28 -4.79
CA THR A 41 -0.25 -6.10 -5.65
C THR A 41 1.08 -6.31 -4.97
N TYR A 42 1.61 -7.53 -5.06
CA TYR A 42 2.91 -7.91 -4.54
C TYR A 42 3.77 -8.45 -5.68
N ILE A 43 5.02 -8.00 -5.78
CA ILE A 43 5.96 -8.40 -6.82
C ILE A 43 7.18 -9.02 -6.14
N VAL A 44 7.48 -10.27 -6.48
CA VAL A 44 8.71 -10.94 -6.04
C VAL A 44 9.75 -10.79 -7.14
N VAL A 45 10.80 -10.03 -6.84
CA VAL A 45 11.94 -9.86 -7.76
C VAL A 45 13.03 -10.83 -7.34
N HIS A 46 13.45 -11.70 -8.26
CA HIS A 46 14.48 -12.71 -8.03
C HIS A 46 15.56 -12.65 -9.11
N ASP A 47 16.77 -13.09 -8.77
CA ASP A 47 17.91 -13.12 -9.71
C ASP A 47 17.94 -14.37 -10.60
N GLY A 48 17.02 -15.33 -10.39
CA GLY A 48 16.97 -16.61 -11.10
C GLY A 48 17.95 -17.66 -10.57
N MET A 49 18.77 -17.30 -9.58
CA MET A 49 19.74 -18.17 -8.90
C MET A 49 19.30 -18.50 -7.46
N GLY A 50 18.03 -18.26 -7.15
CA GLY A 50 17.42 -18.56 -5.84
C GLY A 50 17.52 -17.42 -4.82
N LYS A 51 17.98 -16.22 -5.18
CA LYS A 51 17.95 -15.05 -4.28
C LYS A 51 16.77 -14.14 -4.61
N ILE A 52 16.24 -13.51 -3.57
CA ILE A 52 15.13 -12.55 -3.65
C ILE A 52 15.64 -11.16 -3.25
N LEU A 53 15.23 -10.14 -4.00
CA LEU A 53 15.47 -8.74 -3.63
C LEU A 53 14.48 -8.33 -2.52
N VAL A 54 15.01 -8.01 -1.34
CA VAL A 54 14.22 -7.53 -0.20
C VAL A 54 14.30 -6.01 -0.11
N GLN A 55 13.16 -5.35 0.05
CA GLN A 55 13.09 -3.90 0.25
C GLN A 55 12.98 -3.57 1.74
N ARG A 56 13.91 -2.78 2.26
CA ARG A 56 13.73 -2.08 3.54
C ARG A 56 12.97 -0.77 3.31
N ARG A 57 11.89 -0.54 4.04
CA ARG A 57 11.07 0.66 3.94
C ARG A 57 11.73 1.84 4.64
N THR A 58 11.46 3.05 4.15
CA THR A 58 11.93 4.28 4.81
C THR A 58 11.21 4.52 6.14
N GLU A 59 11.84 5.28 7.03
CA GLU A 59 11.22 5.78 8.28
C GLU A 59 9.98 6.64 8.02
N THR A 60 9.93 7.29 6.86
CA THR A 60 8.87 8.22 6.47
C THR A 60 7.65 7.53 5.86
N LYS A 61 7.64 6.20 5.72
CA LYS A 61 6.47 5.46 5.23
C LYS A 61 5.31 5.56 6.22
N ASP A 62 4.14 5.75 5.64
CA ASP A 62 2.86 6.01 6.30
C ASP A 62 2.29 4.81 7.07
N PHE A 63 2.70 3.58 6.71
CA PHE A 63 2.27 2.35 7.36
C PHE A 63 3.45 1.38 7.45
N LEU A 64 3.73 0.87 8.65
CA LEU A 64 4.87 -0.01 8.97
C LEU A 64 6.20 0.53 8.40
N PRO A 65 6.77 1.61 8.99
CA PRO A 65 8.09 2.10 8.62
C PRO A 65 9.20 1.12 9.03
N VAL A 66 10.38 1.24 8.40
CA VAL A 66 11.65 0.54 8.70
C VAL A 66 11.69 -1.01 8.63
N CYS A 67 10.60 -1.67 8.26
CA CYS A 67 10.62 -3.12 7.99
C CYS A 67 11.32 -3.49 6.68
#